data_AF-A0AA43FI12-F1
#
_entry.id   AF-A0AA43FI12-F1
#
_cell.length_a   1.000
_cell.length_b   1.000
_cell.length_c   1.000
_cell.angle_alpha   90.00
_cell.angle_beta   90.00
_cell.angle_gamma   90.00
#
_symmetry.space_group_name_H-M   'P 1'
#
loop_
_entity.id
_entity.type
_entity.pdbx_description
1 polymer ?
#
loop_
_entity_poly.entity_id
_entity_poly.type
_entity_poly.pdbx_seq_one_letter_code
_entity_poly.pdbx_strand_id
1 'polypeptide(L)'
;MAGFFSSSAIKRLPVAIQSLSENERMTFVMLRMRRDKPFIAKELGVSLDEAARIIKTVQETLVKSGSMDMIQNPVFFQIDHAYENEDGAGRPFELSRDEMDMADQLELDKFFRILQASLEQLDKQSRRLLSLWFNKEMKAKDILNFYKRLGISISDRKPIEESNEQDVFYALEKNLKKLLKIVRSNQIHEEMELTPSSLKAILTETGV
;
A
#
# COMPACT_ATOMS: atom_id res chain seq x y z
N MET A 1 -6.01 39.44 -5.95
CA MET A 1 -5.80 38.18 -5.21
C MET A 1 -4.33 37.84 -5.32
N ALA A 2 -3.63 37.68 -4.20
CA ALA A 2 -2.18 37.49 -4.19
C ALA A 2 -1.85 36.07 -4.65
N GLY A 3 -1.03 35.93 -5.69
CA GLY A 3 -0.55 34.62 -6.15
C GLY A 3 0.21 33.93 -5.03
N PHE A 4 -0.22 32.73 -4.65
CA PHE A 4 0.26 32.03 -3.45
C PHE A 4 1.65 31.40 -3.62
N PHE A 5 2.18 31.38 -4.85
CA PHE A 5 3.49 30.83 -5.16
C PHE A 5 4.46 31.90 -5.63
N SER A 6 5.63 31.96 -5.00
CA SER A 6 6.77 32.68 -5.57
C SER A 6 7.28 31.95 -6.82
N SER A 7 7.84 32.70 -7.78
CA SER A 7 8.44 32.13 -8.99
C SER A 7 9.55 31.11 -8.70
N SER A 8 10.19 31.19 -7.53
CA SER A 8 11.17 30.23 -7.05
C SER A 8 10.56 28.94 -6.50
N ALA A 9 9.35 28.99 -5.92
CA ALA A 9 8.63 27.81 -5.45
C ALA A 9 8.12 26.95 -6.60
N ILE A 10 7.64 27.57 -7.70
CA ILE A 10 7.16 26.87 -8.89
C ILE A 10 8.28 26.07 -9.55
N LYS A 11 9.50 26.61 -9.64
CA LYS A 11 10.67 25.92 -10.21
C LYS A 11 11.07 24.64 -9.46
N ARG A 12 10.67 24.49 -8.19
CA ARG A 12 10.96 23.31 -7.35
C ARG A 12 9.88 22.23 -7.44
N LEU A 13 8.77 22.50 -8.15
CA LEU A 13 7.73 21.50 -8.39
C LEU A 13 8.17 20.53 -9.49
N PRO A 14 7.63 19.30 -9.52
CA PRO A 14 7.85 18.37 -10.61
C PRO A 14 7.43 18.97 -11.95
N VAL A 15 8.13 18.64 -13.04
CA VAL A 15 7.85 19.18 -14.38
C VAL A 15 6.38 18.94 -14.78
N ALA A 16 5.84 17.76 -14.46
CA ALA A 16 4.45 17.41 -14.71
C ALA A 16 3.42 18.28 -13.95
N ILE A 17 3.81 18.84 -12.80
CA ILE A 17 2.97 19.73 -11.99
C ILE A 17 3.18 21.19 -12.38
N GLN A 18 4.35 21.57 -12.90
CA GLN A 18 4.61 22.94 -13.34
C GLN A 18 3.64 23.40 -14.45
N SER A 19 3.23 22.47 -15.32
CA SER A 19 2.27 22.71 -16.41
C SER A 19 0.80 22.81 -15.97
N LEU A 20 0.48 22.48 -14.72
CA LEU A 20 -0.89 22.54 -14.20
C LEU A 20 -1.30 23.97 -13.80
N SER A 21 -2.60 24.19 -13.65
CA SER A 21 -3.17 25.46 -13.17
C SER A 21 -2.75 25.77 -11.73
N GLU A 22 -2.91 27.03 -11.29
CA GLU A 22 -2.50 27.45 -9.95
C GLU A 22 -3.21 26.66 -8.84
N ASN A 23 -4.51 26.38 -9.00
CA ASN A 23 -5.30 25.60 -8.04
C ASN A 23 -4.86 24.14 -7.97
N GLU A 24 -4.48 23.54 -9.09
CA GLU A 24 -3.96 22.17 -9.17
C GLU A 24 -2.56 22.07 -8.56
N ARG A 25 -1.68 23.04 -8.84
CA ARG A 25 -0.35 23.13 -8.20
C ARG A 25 -0.48 23.30 -6.69
N MET A 26 -1.45 24.09 -6.25
CA MET A 26 -1.73 24.29 -4.83
C MET A 26 -2.25 23.02 -4.17
N THR A 27 -3.16 22.33 -4.85
CA THR A 27 -3.68 21.02 -4.43
C THR A 27 -2.57 20.01 -4.28
N PHE A 28 -1.61 19.94 -5.22
CA PHE A 28 -0.43 19.08 -5.10
C PHE A 28 0.37 19.34 -3.81
N VAL A 29 0.63 20.61 -3.49
CA VAL A 29 1.36 20.97 -2.27
C VAL A 29 0.59 20.59 -1.01
N MET A 30 -0.73 20.81 -1.00
CA MET A 30 -1.60 20.45 0.11
C MET A 30 -1.69 18.93 0.32
N LEU A 31 -1.77 18.16 -0.77
CA LEU A 31 -1.71 16.70 -0.74
C LEU A 31 -0.36 16.21 -0.20
N ARG A 32 0.74 16.84 -0.60
CA ARG A 32 2.09 16.56 -0.05
C ARG A 32 2.19 16.88 1.45
N MET A 33 1.46 17.88 1.92
CA MET A 33 1.38 18.27 3.34
C MET A 33 0.35 17.49 4.15
N ARG A 34 -0.27 16.43 3.61
CA ARG A 34 -1.30 15.60 4.27
C ARG A 34 -2.58 16.36 4.62
N ARG A 35 -2.97 17.34 3.81
CA ARG A 35 -4.25 18.01 3.96
C ARG A 35 -5.35 17.19 3.29
N ASP A 36 -6.49 17.10 3.97
CA ASP A 36 -7.66 16.36 3.54
C ASP A 36 -8.54 17.18 2.58
N LYS A 37 -9.41 16.50 1.83
CA LYS A 37 -10.30 17.12 0.84
C LYS A 37 -11.14 18.29 1.42
N PRO A 38 -11.73 18.20 2.63
CA PRO A 38 -12.45 19.32 3.25
C PRO A 38 -11.57 20.55 3.46
N PHE A 39 -10.32 20.36 3.88
CA PHE A 39 -9.35 21.45 4.03
C PHE A 39 -8.99 22.07 2.68
N ILE A 40 -8.71 21.25 1.67
CA ILE A 40 -8.37 21.72 0.31
C ILE A 40 -9.53 22.52 -0.30
N ALA A 41 -10.78 22.04 -0.16
CA ALA A 41 -11.96 22.75 -0.65
C ALA A 41 -12.13 24.12 0.01
N LYS A 42 -11.95 24.18 1.34
CA LYS A 42 -12.01 25.43 2.12
C LYS A 42 -10.91 26.42 1.71
N GLU A 43 -9.70 25.93 1.52
CA GLU A 43 -8.53 26.78 1.21
C GLU A 43 -8.54 27.29 -0.23
N LEU A 44 -9.07 26.50 -1.17
CA LEU A 44 -9.27 26.90 -2.56
C LEU A 44 -10.56 27.71 -2.78
N GLY A 45 -11.45 27.77 -1.79
CA GLY A 45 -12.75 28.44 -1.89
C GLY A 45 -13.71 27.78 -2.89
N VAL A 46 -13.59 26.45 -3.09
CA VAL A 46 -14.39 25.67 -4.05
C VAL A 46 -15.31 24.69 -3.35
N SER A 47 -16.29 24.15 -4.08
CA SER A 47 -17.14 23.08 -3.57
C SER A 47 -16.36 21.79 -3.32
N LEU A 48 -16.87 20.90 -2.46
CA LEU A 48 -16.23 19.61 -2.18
C LEU A 48 -16.09 18.73 -3.42
N ASP A 49 -17.03 18.83 -4.35
CA ASP A 49 -17.03 18.07 -5.60
C ASP A 49 -15.98 18.62 -6.57
N GLU A 50 -15.83 19.94 -6.62
CA GLU A 50 -14.82 20.60 -7.43
C GLU A 50 -13.41 20.37 -6.88
N ALA A 51 -13.23 20.38 -5.56
CA ALA A 51 -11.99 19.94 -4.92
C ALA A 51 -11.67 18.48 -5.24
N ALA A 52 -12.68 17.59 -5.25
CA ALA A 52 -12.49 16.19 -5.63
C ALA A 52 -12.00 16.04 -7.08
N ARG A 53 -12.56 16.82 -8.01
CA ARG A 53 -12.12 16.85 -9.41
C ARG A 53 -10.68 17.32 -9.54
N ILE A 54 -10.32 18.43 -8.88
CA ILE A 54 -8.95 18.99 -8.92
C ILE A 54 -7.94 17.99 -8.33
N ILE A 55 -8.28 17.34 -7.21
CA ILE A 55 -7.44 16.29 -6.61
C ILE A 55 -7.24 15.13 -7.61
N LYS A 56 -8.31 14.68 -8.27
CA LYS A 56 -8.25 13.61 -9.27
C LYS A 56 -7.35 13.99 -10.44
N THR A 57 -7.47 15.21 -10.97
CA THR A 57 -6.63 15.70 -12.08
C THR A 57 -5.15 15.74 -11.70
N VAL A 58 -4.82 16.19 -10.48
CA VAL A 58 -3.44 16.17 -9.96
C VAL A 58 -2.93 14.74 -9.84
N GLN A 59 -3.74 13.83 -9.29
CA GLN A 59 -3.37 12.41 -9.18
C GLN A 59 -3.14 11.77 -10.55
N GLU A 60 -4.07 11.91 -11.49
CA GLU A 60 -3.92 11.38 -12.87
C GLU A 60 -2.68 11.93 -13.57
N THR A 61 -2.34 13.20 -13.35
CA THR A 61 -1.14 13.81 -13.91
C THR A 61 0.14 13.18 -13.34
N LEU A 62 0.16 12.92 -12.02
CA LEU A 62 1.28 12.22 -11.37
C LEU A 62 1.38 10.75 -11.78
N VAL A 63 0.24 10.07 -12.04
CA VAL A 63 0.22 8.71 -12.59
C VAL A 63 0.84 8.70 -13.98
N LYS A 64 0.38 9.58 -14.88
CA LYS A 64 0.88 9.69 -16.26
C LYS A 64 2.37 10.03 -16.31
N SER A 65 2.88 10.76 -15.32
CA SER A 65 4.30 11.10 -15.21
C SER A 65 5.13 10.09 -14.41
N GLY A 66 4.53 9.02 -13.88
CA GLY A 66 5.22 8.03 -13.05
C GLY A 66 5.77 8.59 -11.74
N SER A 67 5.21 9.70 -11.24
CA SER A 67 5.68 10.43 -10.04
C SER A 67 4.65 10.36 -8.90
N MET A 68 3.90 9.28 -8.82
CA MET A 68 2.79 9.10 -7.87
C MET A 68 3.28 9.01 -6.41
N ASP A 69 4.53 8.61 -6.23
CA ASP A 69 5.29 8.57 -4.97
C ASP A 69 5.53 9.95 -4.33
N MET A 70 5.30 11.03 -5.10
CA MET A 70 5.52 12.40 -4.64
C MET A 70 4.39 12.95 -3.76
N ILE A 71 3.25 12.27 -3.69
CA ILE A 71 2.18 12.53 -2.72
C ILE A 71 2.00 11.33 -1.80
N GLN A 72 1.48 11.56 -0.59
CA GLN A 72 1.16 10.44 0.29
C GLN A 72 -0.12 9.73 -0.14
N ASN A 73 -0.12 8.40 0.03
CA ASN A 73 -1.16 7.47 -0.38
C ASN A 73 -1.37 7.46 -1.91
N PRO A 74 -0.37 7.02 -2.70
CA PRO A 74 -0.57 6.81 -4.13
C PRO A 74 -1.72 5.83 -4.34
N VAL A 75 -2.75 6.26 -5.07
CA VAL A 75 -3.80 5.37 -5.54
C VAL A 75 -3.23 4.66 -6.76
N PHE A 76 -3.03 3.35 -6.66
CA PHE A 76 -2.53 2.54 -7.76
C PHE A 76 -3.68 2.26 -8.72
N PHE A 77 -3.52 2.63 -9.99
CA PHE A 77 -4.46 2.29 -11.05
C PHE A 77 -4.01 0.98 -11.69
N GLN A 78 -4.86 -0.03 -11.70
CA GLN A 78 -4.64 -1.26 -12.46
C GLN A 78 -4.75 -0.92 -13.95
N ILE A 79 -3.74 -1.30 -14.73
CA ILE A 79 -3.57 -0.90 -16.14
C ILE A 79 -4.50 -1.70 -17.09
N ASP A 80 -5.20 -2.73 -16.58
CA ASP A 80 -5.87 -3.74 -17.41
C ASP A 80 -7.37 -3.54 -17.67
N HIS A 81 -7.97 -2.41 -17.25
CA HIS A 81 -9.36 -2.12 -17.62
C HIS A 81 -9.49 -0.94 -18.58
N ALA A 82 -9.89 -1.27 -19.81
CA ALA A 82 -10.32 -0.33 -20.83
C ALA A 82 -11.41 0.59 -20.26
N TYR A 83 -11.30 1.87 -20.61
CA TYR A 83 -12.25 2.92 -20.28
C TYR A 83 -13.63 2.57 -20.86
N GLU A 84 -14.55 2.15 -20.00
CA GLU A 84 -15.97 2.39 -20.22
C GLU A 84 -16.41 3.49 -19.25
N ASN A 85 -16.69 4.65 -19.86
CA ASN A 85 -17.42 5.73 -19.20
C ASN A 85 -18.82 5.21 -18.89
N GLU A 86 -19.25 5.27 -17.64
CA GLU A 86 -20.44 6.03 -17.20
C GLU A 86 -20.70 5.77 -15.70
N ASP A 87 -20.97 6.88 -15.01
CA ASP A 87 -21.66 7.03 -13.73
C ASP A 87 -21.32 6.14 -12.52
N GLY A 88 -20.86 6.83 -11.48
CA GLY A 88 -21.20 6.46 -10.10
C GLY A 88 -20.01 6.13 -9.20
N ALA A 89 -19.88 6.93 -8.13
CA ALA A 89 -19.23 6.60 -6.86
C ALA A 89 -17.82 5.99 -6.92
N GLY A 90 -16.83 6.79 -6.52
CA GLY A 90 -15.53 6.25 -6.14
C GLY A 90 -15.70 5.14 -5.11
N ARG A 91 -15.15 3.96 -5.41
CA ARG A 91 -15.03 2.90 -4.41
C ARG A 91 -13.60 2.91 -3.87
N PRO A 92 -13.38 3.15 -2.55
CA PRO A 92 -12.30 2.44 -1.86
C PRO A 92 -12.59 0.94 -2.01
N PHE A 93 -11.64 0.04 -1.76
CA PHE A 93 -11.90 -1.41 -1.82
C PHE A 93 -13.05 -1.83 -0.86
N GLU A 94 -14.29 -1.65 -1.29
CA GLU A 94 -15.34 -2.61 -1.09
C GLU A 94 -15.07 -3.62 -2.18
N LEU A 95 -14.53 -4.79 -1.82
CA LEU A 95 -14.95 -6.04 -2.49
C LEU A 95 -16.43 -5.84 -2.80
N SER A 96 -16.85 -5.90 -4.07
CA SER A 96 -18.23 -5.60 -4.48
C SER A 96 -19.21 -6.09 -3.41
N ARG A 97 -19.62 -5.18 -2.52
CA ARG A 97 -20.39 -5.51 -1.31
C ARG A 97 -21.80 -5.95 -1.66
N ASP A 98 -22.15 -5.82 -2.93
CA ASP A 98 -23.45 -6.11 -3.50
C ASP A 98 -23.66 -7.61 -3.79
N GLU A 99 -22.65 -8.48 -3.60
CA GLU A 99 -22.80 -9.93 -3.89
C GLU A 99 -22.20 -10.89 -2.84
N MET A 100 -21.67 -10.41 -1.71
CA MET A 100 -21.20 -11.27 -0.61
C MET A 100 -22.24 -11.38 0.49
N ASP A 101 -22.56 -12.60 0.92
CA ASP A 101 -23.49 -12.82 2.02
C ASP A 101 -22.90 -12.24 3.33
N MET A 102 -23.75 -11.71 4.22
CA MET A 102 -23.30 -11.18 5.52
C MET A 102 -22.57 -12.24 6.35
N ALA A 103 -22.91 -13.52 6.14
CA ALA A 103 -22.22 -14.66 6.75
C ALA A 103 -20.75 -14.72 6.30
N ASP A 104 -20.49 -14.61 4.99
CA ASP A 104 -19.15 -14.66 4.42
C ASP A 104 -18.29 -13.49 4.88
N GLN A 105 -18.91 -12.30 5.01
CA GLN A 105 -18.22 -11.11 5.51
C GLN A 105 -17.79 -11.27 6.98
N LEU A 106 -18.66 -11.87 7.81
CA LEU A 106 -18.35 -12.17 9.20
C LEU A 106 -17.21 -13.20 9.32
N GLU A 107 -17.18 -14.19 8.42
CA GLU A 107 -16.11 -15.19 8.38
C GLU A 107 -14.77 -14.60 7.95
N LEU A 108 -14.76 -13.72 6.94
CA LEU A 108 -13.55 -12.99 6.55
C LEU A 108 -13.03 -12.12 7.69
N ASP A 109 -13.89 -11.37 8.38
CA ASP A 109 -13.48 -10.53 9.52
C ASP A 109 -12.89 -11.38 10.66
N LYS A 110 -13.48 -12.54 10.95
CA LYS A 110 -12.93 -13.50 11.91
C LYS A 110 -11.56 -14.00 11.45
N PHE A 111 -11.42 -14.36 10.17
CA PHE A 111 -10.17 -14.83 9.60
C PHE A 111 -9.07 -13.76 9.70
N PHE A 112 -9.35 -12.50 9.36
CA PHE A 112 -8.39 -11.41 9.47
C PHE A 112 -7.94 -11.15 10.92
N ARG A 113 -8.87 -11.23 11.88
CA ARG A 113 -8.51 -11.13 13.31
C ARG A 113 -7.58 -12.27 13.74
N ILE A 114 -7.86 -13.50 13.30
CA ILE A 114 -7.00 -14.66 13.58
C ILE A 114 -5.63 -14.48 12.92
N LEU A 115 -5.58 -14.01 11.67
CA LEU A 115 -4.33 -13.74 10.96
C LEU A 115 -3.49 -12.68 11.67
N GLN A 116 -4.11 -11.58 12.10
CA GLN A 116 -3.43 -10.51 12.83
C GLN A 116 -2.87 -11.00 14.17
N ALA A 117 -3.67 -11.73 14.95
CA ALA A 117 -3.21 -12.36 16.19
C ALA A 117 -2.06 -13.37 15.94
N SER A 118 -2.11 -14.09 14.82
CA SER A 118 -1.09 -15.06 14.43
C SER A 118 0.23 -14.39 14.02
N LEU A 119 0.15 -13.24 13.34
CA LEU A 119 1.32 -12.42 13.02
C LEU A 119 1.97 -11.89 14.29
N GLU A 120 1.20 -11.47 15.31
CA GLU A 120 1.75 -10.99 16.58
C GLU A 120 2.55 -12.04 17.34
N GLN A 121 2.22 -13.32 17.18
CA GLN A 121 2.96 -14.46 17.76
C GLN A 121 4.30 -14.74 17.04
N LEU A 122 4.52 -14.18 15.85
CA LEU A 122 5.83 -14.24 15.21
C LEU A 122 6.82 -13.31 15.90
N ASP A 123 8.08 -13.75 15.95
CA ASP A 123 9.17 -12.91 16.39
C ASP A 123 9.31 -11.65 15.52
N LYS A 124 9.85 -10.59 16.13
CA LYS A 124 9.93 -9.25 15.51
C LYS A 124 10.70 -9.27 14.18
N GLN A 125 11.69 -10.13 14.04
CA GLN A 125 12.49 -10.25 12.81
C GLN A 125 11.68 -10.92 11.70
N SER A 126 10.94 -11.98 12.01
CA SER A 126 10.07 -12.68 11.06
C SER A 126 8.94 -11.79 10.56
N ARG A 127 8.28 -11.06 11.47
CA ARG A 127 7.27 -10.06 11.10
C ARG A 127 7.83 -8.98 10.20
N ARG A 128 9.02 -8.46 10.53
CA ARG A 128 9.68 -7.44 9.73
C ARG A 128 9.96 -7.95 8.32
N LEU A 129 10.51 -9.16 8.19
CA LEU A 129 10.82 -9.73 6.87
C LEU A 129 9.55 -9.89 6.02
N LEU A 130 8.48 -10.43 6.59
CA LEU A 130 7.19 -10.57 5.89
C LEU A 130 6.62 -9.20 5.50
N SER A 131 6.64 -8.21 6.40
CA SER A 131 6.18 -6.85 6.11
C SER A 131 7.00 -6.17 5.02
N LEU A 132 8.32 -6.32 5.00
CA LEU A 132 9.16 -5.76 3.93
C LEU A 132 8.81 -6.34 2.56
N TRP A 133 8.45 -7.63 2.50
CA TRP A 133 8.09 -8.30 1.27
C TRP A 133 6.64 -8.02 0.83
N PHE A 134 5.66 -8.18 1.72
CA PHE A 134 4.24 -8.14 1.39
C PHE A 134 3.62 -6.74 1.56
N ASN A 135 4.02 -5.97 2.57
CA ASN A 135 3.47 -4.63 2.82
C ASN A 135 4.23 -3.54 2.05
N LYS A 136 5.56 -3.69 1.95
CA LYS A 136 6.45 -2.72 1.28
C LYS A 136 6.87 -3.12 -0.13
N GLU A 137 6.44 -4.30 -0.58
CA GLU A 137 6.73 -4.83 -1.93
C GLU A 137 8.21 -4.75 -2.31
N MET A 138 9.11 -4.85 -1.32
CA MET A 138 10.54 -4.72 -1.57
C MET A 138 11.05 -5.97 -2.29
N LYS A 139 11.91 -5.76 -3.28
CA LYS A 139 12.59 -6.87 -3.96
C LYS A 139 13.58 -7.53 -3.03
N ALA A 140 13.89 -8.81 -3.28
CA ALA A 140 14.83 -9.59 -2.47
C ALA A 140 16.18 -8.88 -2.31
N LYS A 141 16.68 -8.27 -3.38
CA LYS A 141 17.88 -7.43 -3.38
C LYS A 141 17.81 -6.25 -2.41
N ASP A 142 16.68 -5.54 -2.37
CA ASP A 142 16.50 -4.36 -1.52
C ASP A 142 16.36 -4.76 -0.05
N ILE A 143 15.67 -5.87 0.22
CA ILE A 143 15.58 -6.47 1.55
C ILE A 143 16.96 -6.90 2.03
N LEU A 144 17.74 -7.58 1.19
CA LEU A 144 19.09 -8.01 1.52
C LEU A 144 19.98 -6.79 1.87
N ASN A 145 19.92 -5.74 1.05
CA ASN A 145 20.65 -4.49 1.30
C ASN A 145 20.19 -3.81 2.60
N PHE A 146 18.89 -3.84 2.90
CA PHE A 146 18.34 -3.29 4.13
C PHE A 146 18.88 -4.02 5.38
N TYR A 147 18.89 -5.35 5.37
CA TYR A 147 19.45 -6.14 6.48
C TYR A 147 20.98 -5.99 6.59
N LYS A 148 21.69 -5.91 5.46
CA LYS A 148 23.13 -5.59 5.43
C LYS A 148 23.44 -4.26 6.10
N ARG A 149 22.65 -3.21 5.83
CA ARG A 149 22.79 -1.90 6.47
C ARG A 149 22.53 -1.93 7.98
N LEU A 150 21.63 -2.82 8.43
CA LEU A 150 21.33 -2.98 9.84
C LEU A 150 22.34 -3.88 10.58
N GLY A 151 23.18 -4.64 9.87
CA GLY A 151 24.09 -5.61 10.47
C GLY A 151 23.37 -6.79 11.13
N ILE A 152 22.15 -7.11 10.68
CA ILE A 152 21.33 -8.18 11.26
C ILE A 152 21.26 -9.33 10.25
N SER A 153 21.53 -10.56 10.69
CA SER A 153 21.35 -11.75 9.86
C SER A 153 19.89 -11.97 9.47
N ILE A 154 19.65 -12.34 8.21
CA ILE A 154 18.32 -12.69 7.69
C ILE A 154 17.91 -14.10 8.12
N SER A 155 18.89 -14.97 8.36
CA SER A 155 18.66 -16.32 8.89
C SER A 155 19.71 -16.68 9.92
N ASP A 156 19.36 -17.61 10.81
CA ASP A 156 20.24 -18.11 11.86
C ASP A 156 21.42 -18.94 11.32
N ARG A 157 21.42 -19.26 10.01
CA ARG A 157 22.39 -20.20 9.41
C ARG A 157 23.67 -19.54 8.94
N LYS A 158 23.63 -18.25 8.62
CA LYS A 158 24.74 -17.53 7.99
C LYS A 158 24.80 -16.08 8.44
N PRO A 159 26.01 -15.51 8.51
CA PRO A 159 26.18 -14.07 8.73
C PRO A 159 25.64 -13.26 7.54
N ILE A 160 25.28 -12.00 7.77
CA ILE A 160 24.62 -11.14 6.79
C ILE A 160 25.53 -10.80 5.60
N GLU A 161 26.84 -10.79 5.83
CA GLU A 161 27.89 -10.51 4.84
C GLU A 161 27.93 -11.60 3.75
N GLU A 162 27.69 -12.85 4.16
CA GLU A 162 27.68 -14.03 3.28
C GLU A 162 26.29 -14.34 2.72
N SER A 163 25.26 -13.60 3.15
CA SER A 163 23.89 -13.82 2.71
C SER A 163 23.66 -13.28 1.29
N ASN A 164 22.86 -14.02 0.52
CA ASN A 164 22.45 -13.69 -0.84
C ASN A 164 20.92 -13.57 -0.96
N GLU A 165 20.42 -13.26 -2.17
CA GLU A 165 18.98 -13.10 -2.41
C GLU A 165 18.20 -14.42 -2.21
N GLN A 166 18.79 -15.58 -2.48
CA GLN A 166 18.15 -16.88 -2.22
C GLN A 166 17.92 -17.11 -0.73
N ASP A 167 18.81 -16.63 0.14
CA ASP A 167 18.62 -16.71 1.59
C ASP A 167 17.41 -15.88 2.05
N VAL A 168 17.09 -14.78 1.35
CA VAL A 168 15.86 -13.98 1.59
C VAL A 168 14.62 -14.81 1.28
N PHE A 169 14.59 -15.45 0.10
CA PHE A 169 13.47 -16.31 -0.29
C PHE A 169 13.30 -17.49 0.67
N TYR A 170 14.40 -18.13 1.07
CA TYR A 170 14.38 -19.22 2.03
C TYR A 170 13.81 -18.76 3.39
N ALA A 171 14.25 -17.61 3.90
CA ALA A 171 13.76 -17.06 5.16
C ALA A 171 12.29 -16.66 5.07
N LEU A 172 11.84 -16.11 3.94
CA LEU A 172 10.43 -15.83 3.68
C LEU A 172 9.58 -17.11 3.71
N GLU A 173 10.02 -18.16 3.02
CA GLU A 173 9.29 -19.43 2.99
C GLU A 173 9.24 -20.10 4.38
N LYS A 174 10.35 -20.05 5.13
CA LYS A 174 10.42 -20.52 6.53
C LYS A 174 9.40 -19.77 7.40
N ASN A 175 9.33 -18.44 7.26
CA ASN A 175 8.43 -17.60 8.04
C ASN A 175 6.96 -17.78 7.64
N LEU A 176 6.68 -17.99 6.35
CA LEU A 176 5.35 -18.35 5.86
C LEU A 176 4.89 -19.69 6.42
N LYS A 177 5.75 -20.73 6.41
CA LYS A 177 5.44 -22.03 7.02
C LYS A 177 5.19 -21.91 8.53
N LYS A 178 5.95 -21.07 9.22
CA LYS A 178 5.75 -20.78 10.65
C LYS A 178 4.43 -20.08 10.91
N LEU A 179 4.11 -19.05 10.12
CA LEU A 179 2.84 -18.34 10.19
C LEU A 179 1.66 -19.27 9.93
N LEU A 180 1.75 -20.11 8.89
CA LEU A 180 0.72 -21.08 8.55
C LEU A 180 0.43 -22.03 9.71
N LYS A 181 1.49 -22.52 10.39
CA LYS A 181 1.33 -23.38 11.56
C LYS A 181 0.60 -22.67 12.70
N ILE A 182 0.90 -21.39 12.93
CA ILE A 182 0.26 -20.57 13.96
C ILE A 182 -1.20 -20.28 13.61
N VAL A 183 -1.48 -19.92 12.36
CA VAL A 183 -2.85 -19.66 11.88
C VAL A 183 -3.70 -20.92 12.03
N ARG A 184 -3.18 -22.08 11.62
CA ARG A 184 -3.86 -23.37 11.80
C ARG A 184 -4.09 -23.74 13.26
N SER A 185 -3.17 -23.41 14.16
CA SER A 185 -3.39 -23.65 15.60
C SER A 185 -4.38 -22.68 16.24
N ASN A 186 -4.54 -21.49 15.66
CA ASN A 186 -5.47 -20.47 16.16
C ASN A 186 -6.87 -20.57 15.51
N GLN A 187 -6.99 -21.25 14.37
CA GLN A 187 -8.28 -21.63 13.79
C GLN A 187 -8.83 -22.85 14.53
N ILE A 188 -9.91 -22.65 15.29
CA ILE A 188 -10.58 -23.69 16.09
C ILE A 188 -11.47 -24.60 15.21
N HIS A 189 -11.71 -24.26 13.93
CA HIS A 189 -12.57 -25.02 13.02
C HIS A 189 -11.79 -25.67 11.87
N GLU A 190 -12.01 -26.97 11.69
CA GLU A 190 -11.32 -27.90 10.79
C GLU A 190 -11.57 -27.68 9.28
N GLU A 191 -12.35 -26.68 8.88
CA GLU A 191 -12.94 -26.66 7.52
C GLU A 191 -12.16 -25.83 6.48
N MET A 192 -11.18 -25.03 6.88
CA MET A 192 -10.41 -24.22 5.93
C MET A 192 -9.02 -24.82 5.70
N GLU A 193 -8.84 -25.55 4.60
CA GLU A 193 -7.53 -26.04 4.17
C GLU A 193 -6.63 -24.87 3.71
N LEU A 194 -6.09 -24.11 4.68
CA LEU A 194 -5.17 -23.03 4.37
C LEU A 194 -3.86 -23.65 3.86
N THR A 195 -3.56 -23.49 2.57
CA THR A 195 -2.27 -23.92 2.00
C THR A 195 -1.22 -22.79 2.07
N PRO A 196 0.09 -23.09 1.99
CA PRO A 196 1.12 -22.05 1.90
C PRO A 196 0.89 -21.09 0.72
N SER A 197 0.38 -21.59 -0.39
CA SER A 197 0.07 -20.80 -1.59
C SER A 197 -1.10 -19.85 -1.35
N SER A 198 -2.17 -20.32 -0.69
CA SER A 198 -3.32 -19.50 -0.32
C SER A 198 -2.93 -18.39 0.65
N LEU A 199 -2.12 -18.70 1.67
CA LEU A 199 -1.63 -17.70 2.62
C LEU A 199 -0.72 -16.67 1.94
N LYS A 200 0.13 -17.10 1.00
CA LYS A 200 0.96 -16.19 0.22
C LYS A 200 0.10 -15.26 -0.65
N ALA A 201 -0.94 -15.78 -1.31
CA ALA A 201 -1.87 -14.98 -2.10
C ALA A 201 -2.56 -13.93 -1.23
N ILE A 202 -3.13 -14.34 -0.09
CA ILE A 202 -3.77 -13.45 0.88
C ILE A 202 -2.80 -12.36 1.34
N LEU A 203 -1.57 -12.70 1.74
CA LEU A 203 -0.59 -11.70 2.19
C LEU A 203 -0.17 -10.75 1.06
N THR A 204 -0.09 -11.24 -0.18
CA THR A 204 0.23 -10.41 -1.35
C THR A 204 -0.90 -9.43 -1.65
N GLU A 205 -2.15 -9.88 -1.54
CA GLU A 205 -3.32 -9.04 -1.83
C GLU A 205 -3.65 -8.06 -0.70
N THR A 206 -3.39 -8.45 0.55
CA THR A 206 -3.83 -7.69 1.74
C THR A 206 -2.72 -6.81 2.34
N GLY A 207 -1.46 -7.06 1.99
CA GLY A 207 -0.32 -6.24 2.40
C GLY A 207 -0.14 -6.14 3.93
N VAL A 208 -0.68 -7.09 4.70
CA VAL A 208 -0.58 -7.13 6.17
C VAL A 208 0.86 -7.41 6.60
#